data_AF-A0A558HX11-F1
#
_entry.id   AF-A0A558HX11-F1
#
_cell.length_a   1.000
_cell.length_b   1.000
_cell.length_c   1.000
_cell.angle_alpha   90.00
_cell.angle_beta   90.00
_cell.angle_gamma   90.00
#
_symmetry.space_group_name_H-M   'P 1'
#
loop_
_entity.id
_entity.type
_entity.pdbx_description
1 polymer ?
#
loop_
_entity_poly.entity_id
_entity_poly.type
_entity_poly.pdbx_seq_one_letter_code
_entity_poly.pdbx_strand_id
1 'polypeptide(L)'
;MDPVTLTLAAFLKVVTHLEPRDIVDVYDSRVQQLRVLYYGYNIDFRHQLWRIDSASVCESITKSGSPAEQRECSMMASRLFVETCHALQQRGRAAHIETRTMYCKAAATYKPLRDPYAGMTAAQREARKSLEAAQQRAEHACNRYVLDALSSSSLEVLRLRQRYCNESNRLSSRLNKP
;
A
#
# COMPACT_ATOMS: atom_id res chain seq x y z
N MET A 1 -32.61 -12.50 -11.83
CA MET A 1 -32.33 -11.35 -10.94
C MET A 1 -31.03 -11.66 -10.21
N ASP A 2 -29.94 -11.02 -10.60
CA ASP A 2 -28.61 -11.36 -10.08
C ASP A 2 -28.39 -10.80 -8.66
N PRO A 3 -27.93 -11.62 -7.70
CA PRO A 3 -27.69 -11.22 -6.31
C PRO A 3 -26.60 -10.15 -6.16
N VAL A 4 -25.80 -9.91 -7.21
CA VAL A 4 -24.76 -8.87 -7.30
C VAL A 4 -25.35 -7.46 -7.35
N THR A 5 -26.57 -7.30 -7.88
CA THR A 5 -27.20 -5.97 -8.01
C THR A 5 -27.84 -5.47 -6.71
N LEU A 6 -28.19 -6.38 -5.79
CA LEU A 6 -28.89 -6.05 -4.55
C LEU A 6 -27.97 -5.39 -3.49
N THR A 7 -26.69 -5.77 -3.45
CA THR A 7 -25.74 -5.21 -2.46
C THR A 7 -25.21 -3.83 -2.88
N LEU A 8 -24.99 -3.61 -4.18
CA LEU A 8 -24.58 -2.31 -4.71
C LEU A 8 -25.68 -1.26 -4.56
N ALA A 9 -26.94 -1.62 -4.80
CA ALA A 9 -28.09 -0.71 -4.62
C ALA A 9 -28.29 -0.29 -3.15
N ALA A 10 -28.07 -1.20 -2.21
CA ALA A 10 -28.11 -0.89 -0.77
C ALA A 10 -26.96 0.06 -0.36
N PHE A 11 -25.76 -0.14 -0.90
CA PHE A 11 -24.61 0.74 -0.67
C PHE A 11 -24.86 2.17 -1.21
N LEU A 12 -25.54 2.28 -2.35
CA LEU A 12 -25.87 3.58 -2.94
C LEU A 12 -27.00 4.29 -2.22
N LYS A 13 -27.94 3.55 -1.63
CA LYS A 13 -28.98 4.13 -0.78
C LYS A 13 -28.40 4.91 0.40
N VAL A 14 -27.29 4.42 0.97
CA VAL A 14 -26.55 5.11 2.03
C VAL A 14 -25.88 6.38 1.52
N VAL A 15 -25.35 6.38 0.29
CA VAL A 15 -24.76 7.58 -0.35
C VAL A 15 -25.84 8.61 -0.72
N THR A 16 -27.07 8.19 -1.04
CA THR A 16 -28.18 9.07 -1.44
C THR A 16 -29.02 9.62 -0.29
N HIS A 17 -28.85 9.12 0.95
CA HIS A 17 -29.52 9.66 2.14
C HIS A 17 -28.72 10.78 2.84
N LEU A 18 -27.76 11.38 2.14
CA LEU A 18 -27.29 12.72 2.49
C LEU A 18 -28.41 13.70 2.13
N GLU A 19 -29.13 14.16 3.15
CA GLU A 19 -30.12 15.22 3.00
C GLU A 19 -29.52 16.41 2.23
N PRO A 20 -30.29 17.09 1.35
CA PRO A 20 -29.89 18.36 0.79
C PRO A 20 -30.04 19.44 1.87
N ARG A 21 -29.20 19.38 2.91
CA ARG A 21 -28.95 20.52 3.78
C ARG A 21 -27.55 21.00 3.47
N ASP A 22 -27.54 22.18 2.87
CA ASP A 22 -26.40 23.01 2.54
C ASP A 22 -25.57 22.57 1.32
N ILE A 23 -26.11 22.95 0.15
CA ILE A 23 -25.31 23.35 -1.02
C ILE A 23 -24.58 24.66 -0.66
N VAL A 24 -23.80 24.63 0.41
CA VAL A 24 -22.99 25.73 0.95
C VAL A 24 -21.68 25.15 1.45
N ASP A 25 -20.96 24.40 0.63
CA ASP A 25 -19.50 24.40 0.75
C ASP A 25 -18.82 24.10 -0.58
N VAL A 26 -19.03 25.03 -1.50
CA VAL A 26 -18.06 25.33 -2.55
C VAL A 26 -16.79 25.77 -1.79
N TYR A 27 -15.76 24.90 -1.70
CA TYR A 27 -14.43 25.13 -1.06
C TYR A 27 -14.13 24.58 0.37
N ASP A 28 -14.75 23.50 0.87
CA ASP A 28 -14.20 22.90 2.11
C ASP A 28 -12.88 22.15 1.83
N SER A 29 -11.76 22.84 2.11
CA SER A 29 -10.39 22.33 2.01
C SER A 29 -10.00 21.43 3.20
N ARG A 30 -10.94 21.02 4.06
CA ARG A 30 -10.61 20.18 5.21
C ARG A 30 -10.30 18.75 4.80
N VAL A 31 -9.43 18.12 5.59
CA VAL A 31 -9.16 16.69 5.50
C VAL A 31 -10.35 15.95 6.08
N GLN A 32 -10.99 15.12 5.26
CA GLN A 32 -12.09 14.25 5.65
C GLN A 32 -11.57 12.82 5.82
N GLN A 33 -12.07 12.12 6.85
CA GLN A 33 -11.76 10.71 7.10
C GLN A 33 -12.98 9.86 6.76
N LEU A 34 -12.79 8.91 5.86
CA LEU A 34 -13.80 7.96 5.42
C LEU A 34 -13.43 6.55 5.88
N ARG A 35 -14.47 5.76 6.18
CA ARG A 35 -14.36 4.32 6.40
C ARG A 35 -15.43 3.64 5.57
N VAL A 36 -14.99 2.71 4.73
CA VAL A 36 -15.86 1.96 3.81
C VAL A 36 -15.77 0.48 4.15
N LEU A 37 -16.90 -0.13 4.46
CA LEU A 37 -17.01 -1.59 4.56
C LEU A 37 -17.09 -2.17 3.14
N TYR A 38 -16.07 -2.93 2.73
CA TYR A 38 -15.95 -3.50 1.39
C TYR A 38 -15.57 -4.97 1.49
N TYR A 39 -16.48 -5.86 1.06
CA TYR A 39 -16.33 -7.33 1.16
C TYR A 39 -15.87 -7.82 2.55
N GLY A 40 -16.35 -7.18 3.62
CA GLY A 40 -15.98 -7.54 5.00
C GLY A 40 -14.74 -6.83 5.55
N TYR A 41 -14.04 -6.03 4.74
CA TYR A 41 -12.89 -5.23 5.17
C TYR A 41 -13.30 -3.79 5.45
N ASN A 42 -12.87 -3.26 6.58
CA ASN A 42 -12.99 -1.83 6.88
C ASN A 42 -11.82 -1.09 6.22
N ILE A 43 -12.07 -0.49 5.07
CA ILE A 43 -11.08 0.33 4.36
C ILE A 43 -11.23 1.77 4.85
N ASP A 44 -10.32 2.23 5.70
CA ASP A 44 -10.23 3.62 6.11
C ASP A 44 -9.23 4.38 5.25
N PHE A 45 -9.55 5.63 4.92
CA PHE A 45 -8.65 6.55 4.23
C PHE A 45 -9.10 7.98 4.46
N ARG A 46 -8.17 8.91 4.29
CA ARG A 46 -8.42 10.34 4.30
C ARG A 46 -8.39 10.88 2.89
N HIS A 47 -9.17 11.93 2.65
CA HIS A 47 -9.07 12.71 1.43
C HIS A 47 -9.26 14.19 1.72
N GLN A 48 -8.77 15.01 0.79
CA GLN A 48 -9.00 16.45 0.76
C GLN A 48 -9.43 16.78 -0.66
N LEU A 49 -10.62 17.36 -0.81
CA LEU A 49 -11.30 17.46 -2.11
C LEU A 49 -11.37 16.07 -2.76
N TRP A 50 -11.06 15.97 -4.06
CA TRP A 50 -11.01 14.71 -4.81
C TRP A 50 -9.73 13.89 -4.56
N ARG A 51 -8.77 14.32 -3.73
CA ARG A 51 -7.49 13.62 -3.58
C ARG A 51 -7.48 12.76 -2.32
N ILE A 52 -7.48 11.43 -2.52
CA ILE A 52 -7.19 10.47 -1.44
C ILE A 52 -5.71 10.55 -1.07
N ASP A 53 -5.42 10.63 0.22
CA ASP A 53 -4.08 10.48 0.78
C ASP A 53 -3.74 8.99 0.83
N SER A 54 -2.89 8.53 -0.10
CA SER A 54 -2.51 7.12 -0.21
C SER A 54 -1.85 6.57 1.05
N ALA A 55 -1.16 7.41 1.83
CA ALA A 55 -0.48 6.99 3.05
C ALA A 55 -1.48 6.70 4.20
N SER A 56 -2.68 7.28 4.12
CA SER A 56 -3.74 7.07 5.11
C SER A 56 -4.59 5.82 4.84
N VAL A 57 -4.44 5.20 3.66
CA VAL A 57 -5.24 4.02 3.29
C VAL A 57 -4.86 2.85 4.19
N CYS A 58 -5.84 2.27 4.89
CA CYS A 58 -5.65 1.18 5.85
C CYS A 58 -4.76 1.53 7.04
N GLU A 59 -4.57 2.82 7.36
CA GLU A 59 -3.68 3.26 8.44
C GLU A 59 -4.10 2.68 9.80
N SER A 60 -5.41 2.51 10.04
CA SER A 60 -5.90 1.89 11.27
C SER A 60 -5.34 0.48 11.50
N ILE A 61 -5.17 -0.32 10.44
CA ILE A 61 -4.63 -1.68 10.49
C ILE A 61 -3.11 -1.66 10.59
N THR A 62 -2.42 -0.60 10.17
CA THR A 62 -0.96 -0.47 10.33
C THR A 62 -0.53 -0.49 11.81
N LYS A 63 -1.38 0.02 12.71
CA LYS A 63 -1.07 0.11 14.15
C LYS A 63 -1.42 -1.15 14.94
N SER A 64 -2.42 -1.92 14.50
CA SER A 64 -2.98 -3.04 15.27
C SER A 64 -2.97 -4.39 14.55
N GLY A 65 -2.77 -4.41 13.24
CA GLY A 65 -2.83 -5.62 12.41
C GLY A 65 -1.47 -6.18 12.05
N SER A 66 -1.44 -7.47 11.77
CA SER A 66 -0.29 -8.19 11.23
C SER A 66 0.10 -7.68 9.84
N PRO A 67 1.35 -7.90 9.38
CA PRO A 67 1.74 -7.55 8.02
C PRO A 67 0.88 -8.19 6.93
N ALA A 68 0.29 -9.35 7.19
CA ALA A 68 -0.63 -10.01 6.26
C ALA A 68 -1.94 -9.24 6.12
N GLU A 69 -2.57 -8.85 7.24
CA GLU A 69 -3.80 -8.07 7.25
C GLU A 69 -3.61 -6.68 6.63
N GLN A 70 -2.45 -6.05 6.84
CA GLN A 70 -2.09 -4.78 6.20
C GLN A 70 -2.05 -4.90 4.67
N ARG A 71 -1.40 -5.97 4.16
CA ARG A 71 -1.37 -6.25 2.71
C ARG A 71 -2.76 -6.53 2.16
N GLU A 72 -3.54 -7.31 2.87
CA GLU A 72 -4.89 -7.68 2.46
C GLU A 72 -5.82 -6.46 2.39
N CYS A 73 -5.82 -5.62 3.43
CA CYS A 73 -6.56 -4.36 3.41
C CYS A 73 -6.12 -3.48 2.23
N SER A 74 -4.81 -3.33 2.00
CA SER A 74 -4.29 -2.53 0.90
C SER A 74 -4.73 -3.07 -0.47
N MET A 75 -4.72 -4.39 -0.67
CA MET A 75 -5.23 -5.03 -1.89
C MET A 75 -6.74 -4.78 -2.07
N MET A 76 -7.53 -4.90 -1.01
CA MET A 76 -8.97 -4.66 -1.04
C MET A 76 -9.30 -3.18 -1.28
N ALA A 77 -8.51 -2.24 -0.75
CA ALA A 77 -8.64 -0.81 -1.02
C ALA A 77 -8.41 -0.51 -2.51
N SER A 78 -7.37 -1.10 -3.11
CA SER A 78 -7.12 -0.95 -4.55
C SER A 78 -8.31 -1.45 -5.38
N ARG A 79 -8.90 -2.59 -4.99
CA ARG A 79 -10.06 -3.17 -5.67
C ARG A 79 -11.31 -2.28 -5.51
N LEU A 80 -11.56 -1.78 -4.31
CA LEU A 80 -12.61 -0.81 -4.02
C LEU A 80 -12.52 0.40 -4.95
N PHE A 81 -11.32 0.97 -5.11
CA PHE A 81 -11.13 2.16 -5.96
C PHE A 81 -11.43 1.87 -7.43
N VAL A 82 -10.94 0.76 -7.95
CA VAL A 82 -11.17 0.32 -9.35
C VAL A 82 -12.64 0.06 -9.61
N GLU A 83 -13.30 -0.76 -8.79
CA GLU A 83 -14.72 -1.12 -8.98
C GLU A 83 -15.63 0.10 -8.81
N THR A 84 -15.36 0.97 -7.83
CA THR A 84 -16.15 2.19 -7.62
C THR A 84 -15.96 3.17 -8.79
N CYS A 85 -14.75 3.33 -9.30
CA CYS A 85 -14.51 4.13 -10.50
C CYS A 85 -15.33 3.62 -11.69
N HIS A 86 -15.28 2.32 -11.98
CA HIS A 86 -16.04 1.72 -13.07
C HIS A 86 -17.55 1.91 -12.91
N ALA A 87 -18.08 1.67 -11.70
CA ALA A 87 -19.50 1.86 -11.42
C ALA A 87 -19.94 3.33 -11.61
N LEU A 88 -19.10 4.29 -11.25
CA LEU A 88 -19.39 5.72 -11.42
C LEU A 88 -19.25 6.19 -12.88
N GLN A 89 -18.35 5.60 -13.66
CA GLN A 89 -18.22 5.90 -15.09
C GLN A 89 -19.47 5.48 -15.89
N GLN A 90 -20.10 4.37 -15.53
CA GLN A 90 -21.27 3.84 -16.24
C GLN A 90 -22.56 4.64 -16.00
N ARG A 91 -22.63 5.50 -14.97
CA ARG A 91 -23.87 6.15 -14.53
C ARG A 91 -24.22 7.51 -15.15
N GLY A 92 -23.43 8.00 -16.10
CA GLY A 92 -23.87 9.03 -17.05
C GLY A 92 -24.47 10.35 -16.50
N ARG A 93 -24.17 10.77 -15.26
CA ARG A 93 -24.67 12.05 -14.70
C ARG A 93 -23.55 12.92 -14.12
N ALA A 94 -23.69 14.23 -14.30
CA ALA A 94 -22.83 15.26 -13.73
C ALA A 94 -22.83 15.30 -12.18
N ALA A 95 -23.85 14.70 -11.54
CA ALA A 95 -24.12 14.78 -10.11
C ALA A 95 -23.07 14.15 -9.17
N HIS A 96 -22.01 13.51 -9.67
CA HIS A 96 -20.95 12.92 -8.84
C HIS A 96 -19.56 13.08 -9.45
N ILE A 97 -19.30 14.19 -10.16
CA ILE A 97 -18.04 14.38 -10.88
C ILE A 97 -16.82 14.34 -9.95
N GLU A 98 -16.94 14.88 -8.74
CA GLU A 98 -15.87 14.91 -7.74
C GLU A 98 -15.62 13.52 -7.16
N THR A 99 -16.67 12.81 -6.74
CA THR A 99 -16.58 11.42 -6.24
C THR A 99 -16.00 10.49 -7.31
N ARG A 100 -16.43 10.64 -8.57
CA ARG A 100 -15.87 9.89 -9.70
C ARG A 100 -14.39 10.21 -9.90
N THR A 101 -14.03 11.49 -9.92
CA THR A 101 -12.62 11.91 -10.03
C THR A 101 -11.78 11.33 -8.90
N MET A 102 -12.30 11.34 -7.68
CA MET A 102 -11.62 10.82 -6.50
C MET A 102 -11.29 9.33 -6.63
N TYR A 103 -12.30 8.50 -6.85
CA TYR A 103 -12.09 7.05 -6.96
C TYR A 103 -11.32 6.66 -8.22
N CYS A 104 -11.55 7.32 -9.36
CA CYS A 104 -10.82 7.01 -10.58
C CYS A 104 -9.35 7.42 -10.53
N LYS A 105 -9.03 8.56 -9.90
CA LYS A 105 -7.64 8.94 -9.68
C LYS A 105 -6.96 7.96 -8.73
N ALA A 106 -7.60 7.61 -7.62
CA ALA A 106 -7.08 6.61 -6.70
C ALA A 106 -6.88 5.25 -7.37
N ALA A 107 -7.82 4.78 -8.20
CA ALA A 107 -7.68 3.56 -8.98
C ALA A 107 -6.44 3.56 -9.89
N ALA A 108 -6.11 4.71 -10.47
CA ALA A 108 -4.95 4.85 -11.35
C ALA A 108 -3.62 5.00 -10.59
N THR A 109 -3.61 5.65 -9.42
CA THR A 109 -2.37 6.05 -8.75
C THR A 109 -2.03 5.25 -7.49
N TYR A 110 -3.01 4.63 -6.85
CA TYR A 110 -2.79 3.86 -5.63
C TYR A 110 -2.05 2.56 -5.94
N LYS A 111 -0.94 2.31 -5.24
CA LYS A 111 -0.16 1.08 -5.37
C LYS A 111 -0.39 0.25 -4.11
N PRO A 112 -1.12 -0.88 -4.19
CA PRO A 112 -1.34 -1.71 -3.03
C PRO A 112 -0.04 -2.35 -2.55
N LEU A 113 0.05 -2.59 -1.24
CA LEU A 113 1.11 -3.38 -0.63
C LEU A 113 1.06 -4.81 -1.19
N ARG A 114 2.09 -5.18 -1.95
CA ARG A 114 2.20 -6.53 -2.51
C ARG A 114 2.84 -7.47 -1.50
N ASP A 115 2.44 -8.74 -1.54
CA ASP A 115 3.23 -9.80 -0.91
C ASP A 115 4.50 -10.01 -1.75
N PRO A 116 5.70 -9.72 -1.22
CA PRO A 116 6.95 -9.95 -1.95
C PRO A 116 7.18 -11.44 -2.29
N TYR A 117 6.40 -12.34 -1.67
CA TYR A 117 6.44 -13.79 -1.87
C TYR A 117 5.26 -14.33 -2.70
N ALA A 118 4.45 -13.45 -3.30
CA ALA A 118 3.33 -13.84 -4.15
C ALA A 118 3.82 -14.69 -5.34
N GLY A 119 3.10 -15.77 -5.65
CA GLY A 119 3.45 -16.70 -6.73
C GLY A 119 4.60 -17.67 -6.42
N MET A 120 5.25 -17.55 -5.25
CA MET A 120 6.31 -18.48 -4.83
C MET A 120 5.75 -19.71 -4.11
N THR A 121 6.36 -20.88 -4.35
CA THR A 121 6.15 -22.11 -3.58
C THR A 121 6.74 -21.98 -2.17
N ALA A 122 6.31 -22.82 -1.22
CA ALA A 122 6.84 -22.79 0.15
C ALA A 122 8.38 -22.89 0.21
N ALA A 123 8.97 -23.76 -0.62
CA ALA A 123 10.41 -23.92 -0.73
C ALA A 123 11.10 -22.65 -1.28
N GLN A 124 10.52 -22.01 -2.30
CA GLN A 124 11.03 -20.75 -2.85
C GLN A 124 10.97 -19.62 -1.83
N ARG A 125 9.89 -19.55 -1.03
CA ARG A 125 9.76 -18.55 0.04
C ARG A 125 10.85 -18.70 1.09
N GLU A 126 11.12 -19.93 1.52
CA GLU A 126 12.15 -20.21 2.52
C GLU A 126 13.56 -19.89 1.99
N ALA A 127 13.83 -20.26 0.73
CA ALA A 127 15.07 -19.90 0.05
C ALA A 127 15.23 -18.38 -0.08
N ARG A 128 14.15 -17.65 -0.40
CA ARG A 128 14.15 -16.19 -0.50
C ARG A 128 14.40 -15.53 0.85
N LYS A 129 13.68 -15.95 1.89
CA LYS A 129 13.85 -15.44 3.27
C LYS A 129 15.25 -15.69 3.80
N SER A 130 15.81 -16.88 3.59
CA SER A 130 17.18 -17.18 4.03
C SER A 130 18.22 -16.33 3.30
N LEU A 131 18.02 -16.07 2.01
CA LEU A 131 18.87 -15.17 1.23
C LEU A 131 18.77 -13.71 1.70
N GLU A 132 17.56 -13.22 1.97
CA GLU A 132 17.31 -11.88 2.53
C GLU A 132 17.98 -11.73 3.90
N ALA A 133 17.82 -12.71 4.79
CA ALA A 133 18.47 -12.72 6.10
C ALA A 133 20.01 -12.78 5.99
N ALA A 134 20.56 -13.52 5.03
CA ALA A 134 22.00 -13.54 4.77
C ALA A 134 22.50 -12.18 4.28
N GLN A 135 21.76 -11.54 3.36
CA GLN A 135 22.10 -10.21 2.84
C GLN A 135 22.10 -9.16 3.96
N GLN A 136 21.06 -9.14 4.79
CA GLN A 136 20.97 -8.20 5.92
C GLN A 136 22.14 -8.35 6.90
N ARG A 137 22.51 -9.60 7.25
CA ARG A 137 23.68 -9.84 8.11
C ARG A 137 24.98 -9.32 7.50
N ALA A 138 25.19 -9.57 6.20
CA ALA A 138 26.37 -9.08 5.49
C ALA A 138 26.39 -7.54 5.41
N GLU A 139 25.24 -6.91 5.21
CA GLU A 139 25.09 -5.46 5.20
C GLU A 139 25.41 -4.83 6.56
N HIS A 140 24.85 -5.36 7.66
CA HIS A 140 25.17 -4.88 9.00
C HIS A 140 26.67 -5.02 9.31
N ALA A 141 27.30 -6.14 8.91
CA ALA A 141 28.74 -6.32 9.06
C ALA A 141 29.54 -5.32 8.21
N CYS A 142 29.15 -5.09 6.96
CA CYS A 142 29.74 -4.06 6.09
C CYS A 142 29.66 -2.69 6.75
N ASN A 143 28.46 -2.28 7.19
CA ASN A 143 28.23 -0.97 7.80
C ASN A 143 29.09 -0.77 9.05
N ARG A 144 29.22 -1.80 9.90
CA ARG A 144 30.13 -1.76 11.05
C ARG A 144 31.58 -1.48 10.63
N TYR A 145 32.12 -2.24 9.68
CA TYR A 145 33.51 -2.06 9.26
C TYR A 145 33.75 -0.82 8.39
N VAL A 146 32.71 -0.25 7.78
CA VAL A 146 32.77 1.10 7.19
C VAL A 146 33.05 2.11 8.28
N LEU A 147 32.32 2.05 9.41
CA LEU A 147 32.53 2.94 10.55
C LEU A 147 33.89 2.72 11.21
N ASP A 148 34.30 1.47 11.42
CA ASP A 148 35.61 1.16 12.01
C ASP A 148 36.75 1.73 11.15
N ALA A 149 36.64 1.62 9.81
CA ALA A 149 37.63 2.15 8.87
C ALA A 149 37.73 3.69 8.87
N LEU A 150 36.74 4.41 9.42
CA LEU A 150 36.84 5.86 9.64
C LEU A 150 37.76 6.19 10.82
N SER A 151 37.82 5.31 11.82
CA SER A 151 38.59 5.49 13.05
C SER A 151 39.98 4.83 13.00
N SER A 152 40.17 3.86 12.12
CA SER A 152 41.37 3.03 12.05
C SER A 152 41.76 2.74 10.60
N SER A 153 43.03 3.02 10.26
CA SER A 153 43.63 2.69 8.96
C SER A 153 44.28 1.30 8.95
N SER A 154 43.93 0.41 9.89
CA SER A 154 44.54 -0.91 9.94
C SER A 154 44.17 -1.73 8.69
N LEU A 155 45.17 -2.45 8.17
CA LEU A 155 44.98 -3.28 6.97
C LEU A 155 43.93 -4.38 7.19
N GLU A 156 43.78 -4.85 8.43
CA GLU A 156 42.77 -5.82 8.82
C GLU A 156 41.35 -5.25 8.69
N VAL A 157 41.10 -4.06 9.25
CA VAL A 157 39.78 -3.40 9.18
C VAL A 157 39.40 -3.12 7.73
N LEU A 158 40.35 -2.63 6.91
CA LEU A 158 40.10 -2.39 5.49
C LEU A 158 39.76 -3.67 4.71
N ARG A 159 40.42 -4.79 5.01
CA ARG A 159 40.12 -6.10 4.40
C ARG A 159 38.76 -6.63 4.81
N LEU A 160 38.40 -6.51 6.09
CA LEU A 160 37.11 -6.94 6.61
C LEU A 160 35.97 -6.11 6.02
N ARG A 161 36.13 -4.79 5.95
CA ARG A 161 35.21 -3.89 5.23
C ARG A 161 34.98 -4.37 3.80
N GLN A 162 36.07 -4.53 3.03
CA GLN A 162 35.96 -4.95 1.65
C GLN A 162 35.24 -6.30 1.50
N ARG A 163 35.56 -7.27 2.36
CA ARG A 163 34.94 -8.60 2.36
C ARG A 163 33.44 -8.52 2.55
N TYR A 164 32.97 -7.91 3.64
CA TYR A 164 31.54 -7.90 3.99
C TYR A 164 30.73 -7.01 3.04
N CYS A 165 31.29 -5.91 2.57
CA CYS A 165 30.61 -5.06 1.58
C CYS A 165 30.50 -5.77 0.21
N ASN A 166 31.54 -6.48 -0.23
CA ASN A 166 31.46 -7.31 -1.43
C ASN A 166 30.43 -8.44 -1.29
N GLU A 167 30.38 -9.09 -0.12
CA GLU A 167 29.40 -10.12 0.16
C GLU A 167 27.97 -9.59 0.15
N SER A 168 27.71 -8.46 0.83
CA SER A 168 26.41 -7.78 0.82
C SER A 168 25.97 -7.44 -0.60
N ASN A 169 26.86 -6.85 -1.40
CA ASN A 169 26.59 -6.51 -2.80
C ASN A 169 26.27 -7.74 -3.64
N ARG A 170 27.01 -8.84 -3.45
CA ARG A 170 26.77 -10.12 -4.15
C ARG A 170 25.42 -10.74 -3.77
N LEU A 171 25.00 -10.64 -2.52
CA LEU A 171 23.72 -11.18 -2.07
C LEU A 171 22.56 -10.30 -2.55
N SER A 172 22.72 -8.98 -2.51
CA SER A 172 21.76 -8.01 -3.06
C SER A 172 21.52 -8.24 -4.55
N SER A 173 22.56 -8.48 -5.35
CA SER A 173 22.40 -8.76 -6.78
C SER A 173 21.63 -10.06 -7.06
N ARG A 174 21.72 -11.07 -6.18
CA ARG A 174 20.91 -12.30 -6.28
C ARG A 174 19.44 -12.05 -5.96
N LEU A 175 19.14 -11.14 -5.03
CA LEU A 175 17.76 -10.78 -4.67
C LEU A 175 17.04 -9.99 -5.77
N ASN A 176 17.81 -9.19 -6.53
CA ASN A 176 17.30 -8.34 -7.61
C ASN A 176 17.23 -9.05 -8.98
N LYS A 177 17.65 -10.31 -9.06
CA LYS A 177 17.52 -11.10 -10.28
C LYS A 177 16.04 -11.46 -10.48
N PRO A 178 15.45 -11.18 -11.66
CA PRO A 178 14.04 -11.45 -11.96
C PRO A 178 13.73 -12.95 -11.92
#